data_AF-A0AAX4FT18-F1
#
_entry.id   AF-A0AAX4FT18-F1
#
_cell.length_a   1.000
_cell.length_b   1.000
_cell.length_c   1.000
_cell.angle_alpha   90.00
_cell.angle_beta   90.00
_cell.angle_gamma   90.00
#
_symmetry.space_group_name_H-M   'P 1'
#
loop_
_entity.id
_entity.type
_entity.pdbx_description
1 polymer ?
#
loop_
_entity_poly.entity_id
_entity_poly.type
_entity_poly.pdbx_seq_one_letter_code
_entity_poly.pdbx_strand_id
1 'polypeptide(L)'
;MDTNFCRHYTGDGTPPSNRYCRVCPQAACGRLWRRVLDLAEANGGDPVPLPGTRAVLFPNKNPDFVRLQVNCRWGLPKEDFLHYVATGHAKMGRRGQRSDPRASPSCTRQEPYVQAIVELLGGMEIPEIRAVREVQGG
;
A
#
# COMPACT_ATOMS: atom_id res chain seq x y z
N MET A 1 0.71 16.02 -3.61
CA MET A 1 0.33 14.75 -2.99
C MET A 1 -1.19 14.76 -2.90
N ASP A 2 -1.89 13.63 -2.98
CA ASP A 2 -3.31 13.62 -2.63
C ASP A 2 -3.44 13.92 -1.14
N THR A 3 -3.77 15.17 -0.83
CA THR A 3 -3.89 15.63 0.56
C THR A 3 -5.12 15.06 1.26
N ASN A 4 -6.10 14.55 0.51
CA ASN A 4 -7.29 13.93 1.11
C ASN A 4 -6.91 12.57 1.71
N PHE A 5 -6.13 11.76 0.99
CA PHE A 5 -5.55 10.53 1.54
C PHE A 5 -4.67 10.79 2.76
N CYS A 6 -3.86 11.86 2.71
CA CYS A 6 -2.94 12.21 3.77
C CYS A 6 -3.58 12.80 5.03
N ARG A 7 -4.90 13.08 5.04
CA ARG A 7 -5.59 13.76 6.14
C ARG A 7 -5.32 13.12 7.51
N HIS A 8 -5.18 11.80 7.54
CA HIS A 8 -4.92 11.04 8.77
C HIS A 8 -3.48 10.54 8.89
N TYR A 9 -2.54 11.02 8.09
CA TYR A 9 -1.14 10.59 8.17
C TYR A 9 -0.26 11.64 8.85
N THR A 10 0.76 11.20 9.58
CA THR A 10 1.79 12.10 10.12
C THR A 10 2.67 12.59 8.98
N GLY A 11 2.51 13.87 8.63
CA GLY A 11 3.12 14.50 7.47
C GLY A 11 2.12 15.33 6.69
N ASP A 12 2.52 16.51 6.23
CA ASP A 12 1.67 17.39 5.43
C ASP A 12 1.67 17.03 3.93
N GLY A 13 2.37 15.96 3.53
CA GLY A 13 2.53 15.54 2.13
C GLY A 13 3.21 16.59 1.24
N THR A 14 3.79 17.64 1.85
CA THR A 14 4.32 18.81 1.18
C THR A 14 5.85 18.84 1.32
N PRO A 15 6.61 18.81 0.21
CA PRO A 15 8.03 19.10 0.28
C PRO A 15 8.26 20.56 0.71
N PRO A 16 9.25 20.86 1.60
CA PRO A 16 10.28 19.96 2.12
C PRO A 16 9.95 19.29 3.46
N SER A 17 8.87 19.70 4.14
CA SER A 17 8.50 19.31 5.52
C SER A 17 8.16 17.83 5.65
N ASN A 18 7.34 17.26 4.77
CA ASN A 18 7.20 15.82 4.65
C ASN A 18 6.73 15.42 3.25
N ARG A 19 7.65 14.81 2.47
CA ARG A 19 7.35 14.40 1.08
C ARG A 19 6.38 13.23 0.98
N TYR A 20 6.05 12.53 2.07
CA TYR A 20 5.30 11.27 2.06
C TYR A 20 4.40 11.11 3.29
N CYS A 21 3.23 10.54 3.10
CA CYS A 21 2.26 10.19 4.14
C CYS A 21 2.60 8.80 4.69
N ARG A 22 3.73 8.72 5.41
CA ARG A 22 4.34 7.45 5.78
C ARG A 22 3.63 6.74 6.94
N VAL A 23 3.04 7.50 7.86
CA VAL A 23 2.54 6.97 9.13
C VAL A 23 1.06 7.27 9.28
N CYS A 24 0.21 6.25 9.17
CA CYS A 24 -1.18 6.32 9.62
C CYS A 24 -1.21 5.93 11.11
N PRO A 25 -1.56 6.82 12.05
CA PRO A 25 -1.65 6.55 13.49
C PRO A 25 -2.89 5.73 13.84
N GLN A 26 -3.81 5.53 12.89
CA GLN A 26 -5.07 4.82 13.12
C GLN A 26 -4.83 3.32 13.26
N ALA A 27 -5.39 2.73 14.31
CA ALA A 27 -5.19 1.31 14.61
C ALA A 27 -5.66 0.38 13.47
N ALA A 28 -6.70 0.78 12.72
CA ALA A 28 -7.18 0.05 11.55
C ALA A 28 -6.10 -0.10 10.47
N CYS A 29 -5.36 0.96 10.16
CA CYS A 29 -4.23 0.92 9.22
C CYS A 29 -3.15 -0.07 9.65
N GLY A 30 -2.85 -0.12 10.96
CA GLY A 30 -1.88 -1.06 11.52
C GLY A 30 -2.35 -2.51 11.45
N ARG A 31 -3.62 -2.77 11.79
CA ARG A 31 -4.22 -4.12 11.73
C ARG A 31 -4.27 -4.67 10.30
N LEU A 32 -4.73 -3.86 9.34
CA LEU A 32 -4.74 -4.28 7.94
C LEU A 32 -3.33 -4.54 7.42
N TRP A 33 -2.39 -3.66 7.76
CA TRP A 33 -1.01 -3.86 7.32
C TRP A 33 -0.37 -5.11 7.94
N ARG A 34 -0.68 -5.43 9.20
CA ARG A 34 -0.23 -6.68 9.82
C ARG A 34 -0.70 -7.91 9.03
N ARG A 35 -1.94 -7.93 8.52
CA ARG A 35 -2.41 -9.01 7.63
C ARG A 35 -1.55 -9.17 6.37
N VAL A 36 -1.06 -8.06 5.80
CA VAL A 36 -0.14 -8.09 4.64
C VAL A 36 1.22 -8.68 5.02
N LEU A 37 1.74 -8.33 6.20
CA LEU A 37 2.98 -8.91 6.72
C LEU A 37 2.83 -10.40 7.00
N ASP A 38 1.76 -10.79 7.68
CA ASP A 38 1.43 -12.20 7.96
C ASP A 38 1.29 -12.99 6.66
N LEU A 39 0.64 -12.41 5.63
CA LEU A 39 0.56 -13.02 4.30
C LEU A 39 1.94 -13.21 3.68
N ALA A 40 2.83 -12.23 3.78
CA ALA A 40 4.19 -12.34 3.24
C ALA A 40 5.03 -13.39 3.98
N GLU A 41 4.70 -13.70 5.24
CA GLU A 41 5.36 -14.71 6.07
C GLU A 41 4.66 -16.08 6.06
N ALA A 42 3.47 -16.18 5.49
CA ALA A 42 2.58 -17.35 5.58
C ALA A 42 3.22 -18.66 5.09
N ASN A 43 4.22 -18.58 4.21
CA ASN A 43 4.95 -19.73 3.70
C ASN A 43 6.34 -19.91 4.37
N GLY A 44 6.47 -19.57 5.66
CA GLY A 44 7.75 -19.70 6.39
C GLY A 44 8.86 -18.80 5.84
N GLY A 45 8.48 -17.68 5.20
CA GLY A 45 9.39 -16.75 4.54
C GLY A 45 9.70 -17.05 3.06
N ASP A 46 9.20 -18.17 2.53
CA ASP A 46 9.22 -18.47 1.09
C ASP A 46 8.27 -17.54 0.32
N PRO A 47 8.51 -17.31 -0.99
CA PRO A 47 7.70 -16.41 -1.79
C PRO A 47 6.25 -16.88 -1.90
N VAL A 48 5.32 -15.93 -1.76
CA VAL A 48 3.90 -16.13 -2.02
C VAL A 48 3.55 -15.62 -3.43
N PRO A 49 3.04 -16.47 -4.34
CA PRO A 49 2.63 -16.03 -5.68
C PRO A 49 1.47 -15.03 -5.64
N LEU A 50 1.57 -13.96 -6.42
CA LEU A 50 0.48 -12.99 -6.55
C LEU A 50 -0.40 -13.35 -7.76
N PRO A 51 -1.69 -13.71 -7.53
CA PRO A 51 -2.59 -14.17 -8.59
C PRO A 51 -2.77 -13.13 -9.68
N GLY A 52 -2.96 -13.59 -10.92
CA GLY A 52 -3.09 -12.71 -12.10
C GLY A 52 -1.81 -11.98 -12.51
N THR A 53 -0.68 -12.22 -11.83
CA THR A 53 0.62 -11.60 -12.13
C THR A 53 1.73 -12.64 -12.18
N ARG A 54 2.92 -12.23 -12.64
CA ARG A 54 4.16 -13.03 -12.50
C ARG A 54 4.94 -12.68 -11.22
N ALA A 55 4.37 -11.84 -10.37
CA ALA A 55 5.04 -11.36 -9.18
C ALA A 55 4.90 -12.33 -8.02
N VAL A 56 5.89 -12.31 -7.14
CA VAL A 56 5.84 -12.97 -5.84
C VAL A 56 6.07 -11.96 -4.73
N LEU A 57 5.49 -12.25 -3.57
CA LEU A 57 5.56 -11.48 -2.34
C LEU A 57 6.52 -12.15 -1.36
N PHE A 58 7.36 -11.35 -0.71
CA PHE A 58 8.32 -11.79 0.31
C PHE A 58 8.24 -10.88 1.54
N PRO A 59 8.62 -11.39 2.73
CA PRO A 59 8.75 -10.55 3.91
C PRO A 59 9.93 -9.58 3.75
N ASN A 60 9.90 -8.48 4.51
CA ASN A 60 10.97 -7.49 4.57
C ASN A 60 11.42 -7.29 6.03
N LYS A 61 12.70 -6.98 6.23
CA LYS A 61 13.23 -6.63 7.56
C LYS A 61 12.63 -5.33 8.10
N ASN A 62 12.28 -4.40 7.21
CA ASN A 62 11.56 -3.20 7.58
C ASN A 62 10.04 -3.49 7.54
N PRO A 63 9.33 -3.43 8.69
CA PRO A 63 7.93 -3.77 8.76
C PRO A 63 7.02 -2.77 8.03
N ASP A 64 7.49 -1.61 7.60
CA ASP A 64 6.70 -0.67 6.78
C ASP A 64 6.68 -1.04 5.28
N PHE A 65 7.37 -2.13 4.91
CA PHE A 65 7.48 -2.60 3.54
C PHE A 65 7.24 -4.10 3.45
N VAL A 66 6.74 -4.53 2.29
CA VAL A 66 6.91 -5.91 1.82
C VAL A 66 7.75 -5.89 0.55
N ARG A 67 8.36 -7.02 0.20
CA ARG A 67 9.18 -7.14 -1.01
C ARG A 67 8.37 -7.80 -2.11
N LEU A 68 8.38 -7.20 -3.29
CA LEU A 68 7.83 -7.76 -4.50
C LEU A 68 8.95 -8.13 -5.46
N GLN A 69 8.76 -9.20 -6.22
CA GLN A 69 9.70 -9.62 -7.24
C GLN A 69 8.99 -10.17 -8.48
N VAL A 70 9.42 -9.73 -9.66
CA VAL A 70 9.18 -10.41 -10.94
C VAL A 70 10.54 -10.77 -11.53
N ASN A 71 11.17 -9.82 -12.23
CA ASN A 71 12.54 -9.93 -12.71
C ASN A 71 13.51 -9.12 -11.82
N CYS A 72 13.03 -8.03 -11.26
CA CYS A 72 13.73 -7.21 -10.29
C CYS A 72 12.99 -7.26 -8.95
N ARG A 73 13.69 -6.92 -7.87
CA ARG A 73 13.11 -6.77 -6.52
C ARG A 73 12.83 -5.31 -6.24
N TRP A 74 11.67 -5.03 -5.64
CA TRP A 74 11.36 -3.69 -5.14
C TRP A 74 10.51 -3.78 -3.85
N GLY A 75 10.43 -2.68 -3.13
CA GLY A 75 9.60 -2.56 -1.94
C GLY A 75 8.22 -2.01 -2.28
N LEU A 76 7.16 -2.63 -1.76
CA LEU A 76 5.84 -2.03 -1.66
C LEU A 76 5.72 -1.40 -0.26
N PRO A 77 5.69 -0.05 -0.15
CA PRO A 77 5.47 0.60 1.13
C PRO A 77 4.00 0.46 1.56
N LYS A 78 3.81 0.40 2.88
CA LYS A 78 2.49 0.48 3.54
C LYS A 78 1.63 1.62 3.00
N GLU A 79 2.24 2.79 2.80
CA GLU A 79 1.57 3.99 2.29
C GLU A 79 0.90 3.75 0.93
N ASP A 80 1.62 3.18 -0.05
CA ASP A 80 1.06 2.94 -1.38
C ASP A 80 -0.06 1.89 -1.35
N PHE A 81 0.07 0.87 -0.48
CA PHE A 81 -0.97 -0.13 -0.28
C PHE A 81 -2.24 0.50 0.29
N LEU A 82 -2.11 1.30 1.36
CA LEU A 82 -3.25 1.97 1.98
C LEU A 82 -3.87 3.03 1.06
N HIS A 83 -3.08 3.67 0.20
CA HIS A 83 -3.58 4.57 -0.82
C HIS A 83 -4.50 3.84 -1.81
N TYR A 84 -4.09 2.68 -2.31
CA TYR A 84 -4.95 1.86 -3.17
C TYR A 84 -6.23 1.45 -2.45
N VAL A 85 -6.15 1.05 -1.18
CA VAL A 85 -7.33 0.69 -0.38
C VAL A 85 -8.31 1.86 -0.26
N ALA A 86 -7.80 3.08 -0.06
CA ALA A 86 -8.61 4.28 0.08
C ALA A 86 -9.24 4.75 -1.25
N THR A 87 -8.47 4.74 -2.33
CA THR A 87 -8.85 5.40 -3.60
C THR A 87 -9.25 4.43 -4.72
N GLY A 88 -8.98 3.13 -4.55
CA GLY A 88 -9.09 2.12 -5.59
C GLY A 88 -7.98 2.18 -6.64
N HIS A 89 -7.00 3.08 -6.47
CA HIS A 89 -5.97 3.35 -7.47
C HIS A 89 -4.58 3.55 -6.86
N ALA A 90 -3.55 3.08 -7.56
CA ALA A 90 -2.14 3.33 -7.24
C ALA A 90 -1.30 3.28 -8.53
N LYS A 91 -1.68 4.14 -9.48
CA LYS A 91 -1.04 4.24 -10.80
C LYS A 91 0.33 4.89 -10.68
N MET A 92 1.17 4.64 -11.68
CA MET A 92 2.46 5.32 -11.77
C MET A 92 2.24 6.81 -12.04
N GLY A 93 2.64 7.66 -11.10
CA GLY A 93 2.62 9.11 -11.26
C GLY A 93 3.70 9.61 -12.22
N ARG A 94 3.46 10.78 -12.84
CA ARG A 94 4.48 11.51 -13.61
C ARG A 94 5.10 12.64 -12.78
N ARG A 95 6.30 13.08 -13.15
CA ARG A 95 6.93 14.27 -12.56
C ARG A 95 6.01 15.47 -12.77
N GLY A 96 5.51 16.06 -11.67
CA GLY A 96 4.55 17.17 -11.69
C GLY A 96 3.08 16.79 -11.42
N GLN A 97 2.72 15.50 -11.50
CA GLN A 97 1.37 14.99 -11.22
C GLN A 97 1.21 14.48 -9.79
N ARG A 98 1.97 15.05 -8.84
CA ARG A 98 1.93 14.59 -7.44
C ARG A 98 0.57 14.84 -6.78
N SER A 99 -0.25 15.75 -7.28
CA SER A 99 -1.61 16.01 -6.80
C SER A 99 -2.66 15.12 -7.46
N ASP A 100 -2.28 14.23 -8.39
CA ASP A 100 -3.22 13.28 -8.98
C ASP A 100 -3.62 12.23 -7.93
N PRO A 101 -4.89 12.17 -7.50
CA PRO A 101 -5.38 11.20 -6.51
C PRO A 101 -5.37 9.75 -7.00
N ARG A 102 -5.11 9.52 -8.30
CA ARG A 102 -4.96 8.17 -8.86
C ARG A 102 -3.53 7.70 -8.88
N ALA A 103 -2.56 8.59 -8.70
CA ALA A 103 -1.14 8.25 -8.68
C ALA A 103 -0.74 7.76 -7.30
N SER A 104 0.13 6.74 -7.25
CA SER A 104 0.68 6.29 -5.97
C SER A 104 1.50 7.41 -5.31
N PRO A 105 1.50 7.51 -3.98
CA PRO A 105 2.32 8.47 -3.25
C PRO A 105 3.82 8.39 -3.60
N SER A 106 4.35 7.19 -3.81
CA SER A 106 5.74 6.99 -4.26
C SER A 106 5.97 7.32 -5.75
N CYS A 107 4.91 7.57 -6.52
CA CYS A 107 4.91 7.70 -7.98
C CYS A 107 5.50 6.47 -8.71
N THR A 108 5.35 5.29 -8.13
CA THR A 108 5.76 4.02 -8.74
C THR A 108 4.54 3.20 -9.14
N ARG A 109 4.70 2.25 -10.08
CA ARG A 109 3.58 1.41 -10.51
C ARG A 109 3.31 0.33 -9.45
N GLN A 110 2.17 0.40 -8.78
CA GLN A 110 1.77 -0.58 -7.76
C GLN A 110 0.64 -1.50 -8.22
N GLU A 111 -0.16 -1.05 -9.18
CA GLU A 111 -1.08 -1.93 -9.93
C GLU A 111 -0.32 -2.79 -10.96
N PRO A 112 -0.63 -4.10 -11.09
CA PRO A 112 -1.74 -4.83 -10.46
C PRO A 112 -1.38 -5.50 -9.11
N TYR A 113 -0.17 -5.32 -8.58
CA TYR A 113 0.34 -6.11 -7.45
C TYR A 113 -0.45 -5.89 -6.16
N VAL A 114 -0.84 -4.64 -5.86
CA VAL A 114 -1.67 -4.36 -4.67
C VAL A 114 -3.05 -4.99 -4.79
N GLN A 115 -3.64 -5.00 -5.98
CA GLN A 115 -4.91 -5.68 -6.22
C GLN A 115 -4.79 -7.18 -5.92
N ALA A 116 -3.74 -7.84 -6.42
CA ALA A 116 -3.51 -9.25 -6.16
C ALA A 116 -3.30 -9.56 -4.66
N ILE A 117 -2.64 -8.67 -3.91
CA ILE A 117 -2.52 -8.79 -2.45
C ILE A 117 -3.89 -8.68 -1.78
N VAL A 118 -4.70 -7.70 -2.18
CA VAL A 118 -6.07 -7.54 -1.67
C VAL A 118 -6.92 -8.78 -1.95
N GLU A 119 -6.82 -9.36 -3.15
CA GLU A 119 -7.51 -10.60 -3.50
C GLU A 119 -7.09 -11.76 -2.58
N LEU A 120 -5.79 -11.93 -2.32
CA LEU A 120 -5.28 -12.94 -1.39
C LEU A 120 -5.73 -12.72 0.06
N LEU A 121 -5.96 -11.47 0.47
CA LEU A 121 -6.50 -11.16 1.80
C LEU A 121 -8.01 -11.47 1.93
N GLY A 122 -8.70 -11.79 0.83
CA GLY A 122 -10.14 -12.05 0.80
C GLY A 122 -10.97 -10.97 0.11
N GLY A 123 -10.33 -10.04 -0.59
CA GLY A 123 -10.98 -9.00 -1.40
C GLY A 123 -11.31 -7.72 -0.63
N MET A 124 -11.90 -6.74 -1.34
CA MET A 124 -12.15 -5.38 -0.81
C MET A 124 -13.18 -5.30 0.31
N GLU A 125 -13.94 -6.38 0.55
CA GLU A 125 -15.07 -6.39 1.48
C GLU A 125 -14.73 -6.97 2.85
N ILE A 126 -13.47 -7.36 3.09
CA ILE A 126 -13.05 -7.83 4.40
C ILE A 126 -13.16 -6.70 5.45
N PRO A 127 -13.46 -7.02 6.72
CA PRO A 127 -13.67 -6.02 7.77
C PRO A 127 -12.48 -5.05 7.93
N GLU A 128 -11.24 -5.52 7.80
CA GLU A 128 -10.06 -4.68 7.93
C GLU A 128 -9.92 -3.64 6.83
N ILE A 129 -10.30 -3.99 5.59
CA ILE A 129 -10.29 -3.05 4.45
C ILE A 129 -11.41 -2.03 4.61
N ARG A 130 -12.62 -2.47 4.97
CA ARG A 130 -13.76 -1.57 5.24
C ARG A 130 -13.42 -0.56 6.34
N ALA A 131 -12.85 -1.01 7.45
CA ALA A 131 -12.45 -0.13 8.56
C ALA A 131 -11.40 0.91 8.13
N VAL A 132 -10.44 0.55 7.27
CA VAL A 132 -9.49 1.53 6.73
C VAL A 132 -10.19 2.52 5.80
N ARG A 133 -11.10 2.06 4.92
CA ARG A 133 -11.85 2.94 4.03
C ARG A 133 -12.74 3.93 4.78
N GLU A 134 -13.39 3.51 5.86
CA GLU A 134 -14.16 4.41 6.74
C GLU A 134 -13.25 5.47 7.37
N VAL A 135 -12.11 5.06 7.91
CA VAL A 135 -11.12 5.98 8.50
C VAL A 135 -10.55 6.96 7.48
N GLN A 136 -10.40 6.56 6.22
CA GLN A 136 -9.83 7.39 5.15
C GLN A 136 -10.89 8.26 4.46
N GLY A 137 -12.15 7.81 4.43
CA GLY A 137 -13.27 8.51 3.80
C GLY A 137 -13.76 9.71 4.60
N GLY A 138 -13.62 9.67 5.93
CA GLY A 138 -14.18 10.67 6.83
C GLY A 138 -15.63 10.40 7.17
#